data_AF-A0A7D8IVQ5-F1
#
_entry.id   AF-A0A7D8IVQ5-F1
#
_cell.length_a   1.000
_cell.length_b   1.000
_cell.length_c   1.000
_cell.angle_alpha   90.00
_cell.angle_beta   90.00
_cell.angle_gamma   90.00
#
_symmetry.space_group_name_H-M   'P 1'
#
loop_
_entity.id
_entity.type
_entity.pdbx_description
1 polymer ?
#
loop_
_entity_poly.entity_id
_entity_poly.type
_entity_poly.pdbx_seq_one_letter_code
_entity_poly.pdbx_strand_id
1 'polypeptide(L)'
;MLGSEDGGFEPYIKLWREAQILADRDPHIRDAYLLTMQMWHEETVTIIEQGKQAGEFTFTANAPDIAWRLIALVCGLDGMYVLGIPEMADPAFKYHLDRMITLELFA
;
A
#
# COMPACT_ATOMS: atom_id res chain seq x y z
N MET A 1 -7.80 -7.74 -6.32
CA MET A 1 -6.33 -7.57 -6.28
C MET A 1 -5.95 -6.13 -5.92
N LEU A 2 -4.73 -5.88 -5.41
CA LEU A 2 -4.18 -4.56 -5.09
C LEU A 2 -4.44 -3.52 -6.20
N GLY A 3 -5.54 -2.77 -6.07
CA GLY A 3 -5.92 -1.68 -6.97
C GLY A 3 -6.41 -2.04 -8.37
N SER A 4 -6.55 -3.33 -8.75
CA SER A 4 -7.07 -3.73 -10.07
C SER A 4 -8.35 -4.55 -9.96
N GLU A 5 -9.43 -4.00 -10.53
CA GLU A 5 -10.72 -4.68 -10.70
C GLU A 5 -10.70 -5.63 -11.92
N ASP A 6 -9.76 -5.44 -12.85
CA ASP A 6 -9.64 -6.15 -14.13
C ASP A 6 -8.50 -7.20 -14.18
N GLY A 7 -7.73 -7.35 -13.09
CA GLY A 7 -6.55 -8.21 -13.00
C GLY A 7 -5.29 -7.71 -13.74
N GLY A 8 -5.32 -6.54 -14.38
CA GLY A 8 -4.22 -6.03 -15.21
C GLY A 8 -2.89 -5.82 -14.47
N PHE A 9 -2.95 -5.59 -13.15
CA PHE A 9 -1.74 -5.41 -12.32
C PHE A 9 -1.17 -6.73 -11.75
N GLU A 10 -1.83 -7.86 -11.98
CA GLU A 10 -1.42 -9.16 -11.41
C GLU A 10 0.02 -9.57 -11.73
N PRO A 11 0.53 -9.40 -12.96
CA PRO A 11 1.92 -9.73 -13.27
C PRO A 11 2.92 -8.87 -12.49
N TYR A 12 2.61 -7.58 -12.29
CA TYR A 12 3.49 -6.62 -11.61
C TYR A 12 3.55 -6.90 -10.12
N ILE A 13 2.40 -7.15 -9.50
CA ILE A 13 2.34 -7.43 -8.06
C ILE A 13 2.94 -8.80 -7.74
N LYS A 14 2.78 -9.82 -8.61
CA LYS A 14 3.50 -11.09 -8.46
C LYS A 14 5.02 -10.90 -8.45
N LEU A 15 5.55 -10.15 -9.42
CA LEU A 15 6.97 -9.84 -9.48
C LEU A 15 7.44 -9.08 -8.22
N TRP A 16 6.64 -8.13 -7.75
CA TRP A 16 6.96 -7.36 -6.55
C TRP A 16 6.99 -8.22 -5.29
N ARG A 17 6.05 -9.18 -5.12
CA ARG A 17 6.06 -10.17 -4.04
C ARG A 17 7.30 -11.07 -4.10
N GLU A 18 7.66 -11.55 -5.28
CA GLU A 18 8.87 -12.36 -5.48
C GLU A 18 10.13 -11.57 -5.09
N ALA A 19 10.22 -10.31 -5.51
CA ALA A 19 11.32 -9.42 -5.15
C ALA A 19 11.42 -9.20 -3.63
N GLN A 20 10.28 -9.08 -2.92
CA GLN A 20 10.26 -8.98 -1.46
C GLN A 20 10.91 -10.19 -0.77
N ILE A 21 10.64 -11.40 -1.26
CA ILE A 21 11.22 -12.64 -0.72
C ILE A 21 12.71 -12.71 -1.05
N LEU A 22 13.09 -12.35 -2.27
CA LEU A 22 14.48 -12.38 -2.75
C LEU A 22 15.38 -11.33 -2.09
N ALA A 23 14.82 -10.22 -1.62
CA ALA A 23 15.55 -9.14 -0.93
C ALA A 23 16.28 -9.61 0.35
N ASP A 24 15.89 -10.73 0.96
CA ASP A 24 16.60 -11.31 2.10
C ASP A 24 17.93 -11.98 1.68
N ARG A 25 18.06 -12.36 0.41
CA ARG A 25 19.17 -13.19 -0.11
C ARG A 25 20.03 -12.48 -1.16
N ASP A 26 19.50 -11.46 -1.82
CA ASP A 26 20.19 -10.71 -2.87
C ASP A 26 20.22 -9.21 -2.52
N PRO A 27 21.41 -8.65 -2.22
CA PRO A 27 21.56 -7.24 -1.87
C PRO A 27 21.12 -6.27 -2.97
N HIS A 28 21.31 -6.62 -4.25
CA HIS A 28 20.89 -5.75 -5.35
C HIS A 28 19.37 -5.73 -5.49
N ILE A 29 18.71 -6.88 -5.30
CA ILE A 29 17.25 -6.94 -5.24
C ILE A 29 16.74 -6.19 -4.01
N ARG A 30 17.41 -6.30 -2.86
CA ARG A 30 17.07 -5.53 -1.66
C ARG A 30 17.10 -4.03 -1.91
N ASP A 31 18.16 -3.52 -2.51
CA ASP A 31 18.31 -2.10 -2.81
C ASP A 31 17.22 -1.63 -3.79
N ALA A 32 16.93 -2.42 -4.84
CA ALA A 32 15.84 -2.14 -5.77
C ALA A 32 14.47 -2.17 -5.08
N TYR A 33 14.21 -3.15 -4.22
CA TYR A 33 12.95 -3.26 -3.48
C TYR A 33 12.77 -2.05 -2.55
N LEU A 34 13.81 -1.65 -1.82
CA LEU A 34 13.78 -0.46 -0.96
C LEU A 34 13.52 0.82 -1.77
N LEU A 35 14.10 0.95 -2.97
CA LEU A 35 13.79 2.05 -3.88
C LEU A 35 12.30 2.07 -4.26
N THR A 36 11.70 0.91 -4.58
CA THR A 36 10.26 0.87 -4.89
C THR A 36 9.38 1.26 -3.70
N MET A 37 9.78 0.90 -2.47
CA MET A 37 9.06 1.29 -1.27
C MET A 37 9.13 2.81 -1.04
N GLN A 38 10.28 3.43 -1.33
CA GLN A 38 10.44 4.89 -1.28
C GLN A 38 9.61 5.59 -2.34
N MET A 39 9.63 5.12 -3.60
CA MET A 39 8.81 5.68 -4.68
C MET A 39 7.31 5.62 -4.34
N TRP A 40 6.84 4.49 -3.81
CA TRP A 40 5.45 4.35 -3.41
C TRP A 40 5.08 5.27 -2.23
N HIS A 41 5.99 5.41 -1.25
CA HIS A 41 5.82 6.35 -0.14
C HIS A 41 5.74 7.79 -0.61
N GLU A 42 6.69 8.25 -1.45
CA GLU A 42 6.74 9.60 -2.00
C GLU A 42 5.48 9.96 -2.79
N GLU A 43 4.99 9.04 -3.63
CA GLU A 43 3.76 9.24 -4.40
C GLU A 43 2.54 9.35 -3.48
N THR A 44 2.45 8.47 -2.46
CA THR A 44 1.37 8.49 -1.49
C THR A 44 1.36 9.78 -0.67
N VAL A 45 2.53 10.26 -0.23
CA VAL A 45 2.68 11.54 0.48
C VAL A 45 2.23 12.70 -0.41
N THR A 46 2.64 12.69 -1.67
CA THR A 46 2.28 13.73 -2.64
C THR A 46 0.76 13.84 -2.80
N ILE A 47 0.07 12.70 -2.95
CA ILE A 47 -1.40 12.65 -3.04
C ILE A 47 -2.06 13.18 -1.76
N ILE A 48 -1.58 12.77 -0.58
CA ILE A 48 -2.14 13.20 0.71
C ILE A 48 -1.99 14.72 0.89
N GLU A 49 -0.81 15.27 0.58
CA GLU A 49 -0.56 16.72 0.69
C GLU A 49 -1.37 17.52 -0.33
N GLN A 50 -1.53 17.02 -1.56
CA GLN A 50 -2.40 17.65 -2.57
C GLN A 50 -3.86 17.68 -2.12
N GLY A 51 -4.38 16.57 -1.57
CA GLY A 51 -5.74 16.52 -1.05
C GLY A 51 -5.95 17.45 0.15
N LYS A 52 -4.94 17.63 1.01
CA LYS A 52 -4.97 18.63 2.08
C LYS A 52 -5.00 20.06 1.53
N GLN A 53 -4.17 20.37 0.53
CA GLN A 53 -4.13 21.68 -0.11
C GLN A 53 -5.43 22.02 -0.86
N ALA A 54 -6.09 21.01 -1.42
CA ALA A 54 -7.40 21.13 -2.06
C ALA A 54 -8.57 21.24 -1.06
N GLY A 55 -8.33 21.01 0.23
CA GLY A 55 -9.37 21.00 1.27
C GLY A 55 -10.22 19.73 1.28
N GLU A 56 -9.81 18.68 0.57
CA GLU A 56 -10.49 17.38 0.52
C GLU A 56 -10.17 16.52 1.76
N PHE A 57 -8.93 16.61 2.26
CA PHE A 57 -8.48 15.86 3.43
C PHE A 57 -8.30 16.76 4.65
N THR A 58 -8.70 16.24 5.81
CA THR A 58 -8.53 16.87 7.13
C THR A 58 -7.80 15.90 8.03
N PHE A 59 -6.58 16.27 8.45
CA PHE A 59 -5.77 15.46 9.35
C PHE A 59 -4.74 16.32 10.10
N THR A 60 -4.39 15.88 11.31
CA THR A 60 -3.44 16.57 12.20
C THR A 60 -2.04 15.95 12.23
N ALA A 61 -1.93 14.65 11.87
CA ALA A 61 -0.64 13.98 11.73
C ALA A 61 0.15 14.51 10.53
N ASN A 62 1.42 14.11 10.40
CA ASN A 62 2.19 14.40 9.18
C ASN A 62 1.82 13.41 8.06
N ALA A 63 1.88 13.85 6.80
CA ALA A 63 1.58 12.99 5.65
C ALA A 63 2.54 11.78 5.49
N PRO A 64 3.86 11.91 5.74
CA PRO A 64 4.78 10.77 5.69
C PRO A 64 4.41 9.59 6.58
N ASP A 65 3.99 9.84 7.82
CA ASP A 65 3.63 8.77 8.75
C ASP A 65 2.29 8.14 8.37
N ILE A 66 1.34 8.93 7.87
CA ILE A 66 0.07 8.41 7.33
C ILE A 66 0.37 7.47 6.15
N ALA A 67 1.22 7.89 5.21
CA ALA A 67 1.60 7.08 4.06
C ALA A 67 2.23 5.75 4.49
N TRP A 68 3.14 5.73 5.47
CA TRP A 68 3.72 4.49 5.97
C TRP A 68 2.69 3.56 6.64
N ARG A 69 1.72 4.11 7.38
CA ARG A 69 0.65 3.29 7.99
C ARG A 69 -0.26 2.67 6.93
N LEU A 70 -0.60 3.42 5.89
CA LEU A 70 -1.39 2.90 4.75
C LEU A 70 -0.63 1.83 3.96
N ILE A 71 0.66 2.05 3.70
CA ILE A 71 1.54 1.07 3.04
C ILE A 71 1.67 -0.20 3.87
N ALA A 72 1.93 -0.07 5.18
CA ALA A 72 2.06 -1.22 6.08
C ALA A 72 0.77 -2.03 6.14
N LEU A 73 -0.39 -1.36 6.19
CA LEU A 73 -1.69 -2.01 6.11
C LEU A 73 -1.79 -2.83 4.82
N VAL A 74 -1.55 -2.21 3.66
CA VAL A 74 -1.62 -2.88 2.36
C VAL A 74 -0.71 -4.10 2.29
N CYS A 75 0.56 -3.98 2.69
CA CYS A 75 1.51 -5.10 2.72
C CYS A 75 1.02 -6.25 3.61
N GLY A 76 0.47 -5.93 4.79
CA GLY A 76 -0.09 -6.94 5.71
C GLY A 76 -1.34 -7.62 5.16
N LEU A 77 -2.25 -6.85 4.55
CA LEU A 77 -3.46 -7.38 3.92
C LEU A 77 -3.09 -8.27 2.72
N ASP A 78 -2.09 -7.89 1.91
CA ASP A 78 -1.64 -8.65 0.74
C ASP A 78 -1.07 -10.02 1.15
N GLY A 79 -0.26 -10.03 2.22
CA GLY A 79 0.25 -11.27 2.80
C GLY A 79 -0.88 -12.22 3.24
N MET A 80 -1.92 -11.71 3.91
CA MET A 80 -3.09 -12.50 4.30
C MET A 80 -3.91 -12.99 3.09
N TYR A 81 -4.06 -12.15 2.07
CA TYR A 81 -4.79 -12.47 0.84
C TYR A 81 -4.12 -13.64 0.09
N VAL A 82 -2.78 -13.61 -0.06
CA VAL A 82 -2.02 -14.68 -0.75
C VAL A 82 -2.10 -16.02 -0.03
N LEU A 83 -2.31 -16.03 1.30
CA LEU A 83 -2.52 -17.26 2.07
C LEU A 83 -3.90 -17.90 1.82
N GLY A 84 -4.81 -17.22 1.12
CA GLY A 84 -6.14 -17.75 0.80
C GLY A 84 -7.09 -17.79 1.99
N ILE A 85 -6.92 -16.88 2.96
CA ILE A 85 -7.82 -16.74 4.12
C ILE A 85 -9.21 -16.30 3.61
N PRO A 86 -10.27 -17.11 3.76
CA PRO A 86 -11.59 -16.83 3.16
C PRO A 86 -12.19 -15.49 3.60
N GLU A 87 -11.98 -15.12 4.86
CA GLU A 87 -12.45 -13.86 5.45
C GLU A 87 -11.72 -12.62 4.91
N MET A 88 -10.55 -12.81 4.27
CA MET A 88 -9.70 -11.76 3.71
C MET A 88 -9.72 -11.74 2.18
N ALA A 89 -10.82 -12.18 1.56
CA ALA A 89 -11.04 -12.04 0.12
C ALA A 89 -11.17 -10.56 -0.31
N ASP A 90 -11.20 -10.31 -1.63
CA ASP A 90 -11.21 -8.97 -2.23
C ASP A 90 -12.18 -7.95 -1.57
N PRO A 91 -13.43 -8.29 -1.20
CA PRO A 91 -14.33 -7.33 -0.53
C PRO A 91 -13.80 -6.84 0.83
N ALA A 92 -13.15 -7.73 1.59
CA ALA A 92 -12.59 -7.39 2.89
C ALA A 92 -11.32 -6.53 2.74
N PHE A 93 -10.47 -6.83 1.77
CA PHE A 93 -9.28 -6.02 1.46
C PHE A 93 -9.66 -4.55 1.23
N LYS A 94 -10.61 -4.31 0.30
CA LYS A 94 -11.08 -2.96 -0.03
C LYS A 94 -11.71 -2.27 1.17
N TYR A 95 -12.58 -2.98 1.90
CA TYR A 95 -13.22 -2.45 3.09
C TYR A 95 -12.22 -1.95 4.14
N HIS A 96 -11.19 -2.74 4.44
CA HIS A 96 -10.20 -2.37 5.45
C HIS A 96 -9.33 -1.19 5.02
N LEU A 97 -8.94 -1.14 3.74
CA LEU A 97 -8.20 -0.01 3.18
C LEU A 97 -9.03 1.28 3.21
N ASP A 98 -10.27 1.25 2.71
CA ASP A 98 -11.18 2.40 2.71
C ASP A 98 -11.45 2.91 4.14
N ARG A 99 -11.60 1.98 5.09
CA ARG A 99 -11.79 2.31 6.50
C ARG A 99 -10.58 3.04 7.08
N MET A 100 -9.36 2.58 6.78
CA MET A 100 -8.14 3.24 7.27
C MET A 100 -7.94 4.61 6.63
N ILE A 101 -8.16 4.74 5.32
CA ILE A 101 -8.13 6.03 4.61
C ILE A 101 -9.09 7.01 5.28
N THR A 102 -10.31 6.57 5.61
CA THR A 102 -11.30 7.40 6.31
C THR A 102 -10.78 7.89 7.66
N LEU A 103 -10.17 7.00 8.45
CA LEU A 103 -9.67 7.32 9.79
C LEU A 103 -8.44 8.23 9.77
N GLU A 104 -7.58 8.11 8.76
CA GLU A 104 -6.34 8.89 8.66
C GLU A 104 -6.54 10.26 8.01
N LEU A 105 -7.48 10.39 7.07
CA LEU A 105 -7.59 11.57 6.19
C LEU A 105 -8.86 12.40 6.36
N PHE A 106 -9.84 11.93 7.14
CA PHE A 106 -11.13 12.60 7.31
C PHE A 106 -11.57 12.74 8.78
N ALA A 107 -10.66 12.50 9.73
CA ALA A 107 -10.94 12.51 11.16
C ALA A 107 -10.43 13.78 11.86
#